data_AF-A0AAW2I788-F1
#
_entry.id   AF-A0AAW2I788-F1
#
_cell.length_a   1.000
_cell.length_b   1.000
_cell.length_c   1.000
_cell.angle_alpha   90.00
_cell.angle_beta   90.00
_cell.angle_gamma   90.00
#
_symmetry.space_group_name_H-M   'P 1'
#
loop_
_entity.id
_entity.type
_entity.pdbx_description
1 polymer ?
#
loop_
_entity_poly.entity_id
_entity_poly.type
_entity_poly.pdbx_seq_one_letter_code
_entity_poly.pdbx_strand_id
1 'polypeptide(L)'
;MQWVLQALGGWENELAYCDELLEDDIFNNSAWNQRYFVVTRSPLLGGLDVMRDSEVAYTIKAILAKPENESPWRYLRGLYKNDVNSLVNDPRVASVCLDVLLDKRDCVHALNMVLDLLSHHHQPSNELKDAVDAVSPDPKPSDSNFAERVCSILQLVDPIRASYWRWRKTSIPAQD
;
A
#
# COMPACT_ATOMS: atom_id res chain seq x y z
N MET A 1 -11.43 8.80 21.76
CA MET A 1 -12.22 7.56 21.69
C MET A 1 -11.39 6.31 21.99
N GLN A 2 -10.19 6.15 21.41
CA GLN A 2 -9.31 4.99 21.66
C GLN A 2 -9.06 4.68 23.15
N TRP A 3 -8.82 5.71 23.97
CA TRP A 3 -8.63 5.53 25.43
C TRP A 3 -9.88 4.96 26.11
N VAL A 4 -11.08 5.39 25.70
CA VAL A 4 -12.35 4.91 26.27
C VAL A 4 -12.54 3.44 25.97
N LEU A 5 -12.28 3.00 24.73
CA LEU A 5 -12.37 1.59 24.36
C LEU A 5 -11.41 0.71 25.17
N GLN A 6 -10.18 1.21 25.38
CA GLN A 6 -9.18 0.51 26.19
C GLN A 6 -9.52 0.48 27.68
N ALA A 7 -10.06 1.57 28.22
CA ALA A 7 -10.31 1.72 29.64
C ALA A 7 -11.65 1.13 30.09
N LEU A 8 -12.67 1.22 29.23
CA LEU A 8 -14.08 0.96 29.58
C LEU A 8 -14.74 -0.10 28.69
N GLY A 9 -14.08 -0.60 27.65
CA GLY A 9 -14.66 -1.56 26.69
C GLY A 9 -15.55 -0.89 25.64
N GLY A 10 -16.53 -1.62 25.09
CA GLY A 10 -17.38 -1.13 23.99
C GLY A 10 -16.87 -1.47 22.58
N TRP A 11 -16.12 -2.56 22.45
CA TRP A 11 -15.55 -3.02 21.16
C TRP A 11 -16.59 -3.63 20.21
N GLU A 12 -17.70 -4.11 20.77
CA GLU A 12 -18.83 -4.67 20.04
C GLU A 12 -19.41 -3.56 19.16
N ASN A 13 -19.30 -3.71 17.84
CA ASN A 13 -19.69 -2.74 16.79
C ASN A 13 -18.65 -1.70 16.37
N GLU A 14 -17.50 -1.57 17.03
CA GLU A 14 -16.54 -0.52 16.64
C GLU A 14 -15.98 -0.72 15.22
N LEU A 15 -15.79 -1.99 14.80
CA LEU A 15 -15.37 -2.28 13.42
C LEU A 15 -16.46 -1.93 12.39
N ALA A 16 -17.72 -2.23 12.71
CA ALA A 16 -18.86 -1.88 11.87
C ALA A 16 -19.06 -0.35 11.78
N TYR A 17 -18.83 0.36 12.87
CA TYR A 17 -18.84 1.82 12.86
C TYR A 17 -17.72 2.41 11.99
N CYS A 18 -16.54 1.78 11.99
CA CYS A 18 -15.48 2.16 11.04
C CYS A 18 -15.93 1.92 9.59
N ASP A 19 -16.67 0.84 9.31
CA ASP A 19 -17.24 0.59 7.97
C ASP A 19 -18.21 1.69 7.57
N GLU A 20 -19.16 2.08 8.43
CA GLU A 20 -20.11 3.17 8.15
C GLU A 20 -19.40 4.48 7.81
N LEU A 21 -18.36 4.84 8.57
CA LEU A 21 -17.58 6.06 8.32
C LEU A 21 -16.80 6.01 7.00
N LEU A 22 -16.33 4.83 6.60
CA LEU A 22 -15.58 4.64 5.34
C LEU A 22 -16.50 4.49 4.12
N GLU A 23 -17.74 4.03 4.33
CA GLU A 23 -18.79 4.06 3.31
C GLU A 23 -19.25 5.50 3.02
N ASP A 24 -19.33 6.35 4.05
CA ASP A 24 -19.64 7.78 3.91
C ASP A 24 -18.47 8.56 3.29
N ASP A 25 -17.26 8.37 3.82
CA ASP A 25 -16.03 8.98 3.29
C ASP A 25 -14.83 8.04 3.36
N ILE A 26 -14.51 7.42 2.22
CA ILE A 26 -13.36 6.53 2.09
C ILE A 26 -12.01 7.26 2.29
N PHE A 27 -11.95 8.59 2.16
CA PHE A 27 -10.76 9.40 2.44
C PHE A 27 -10.61 9.77 3.93
N ASN A 28 -11.53 9.32 4.79
CA ASN A 28 -11.47 9.56 6.22
C ASN A 28 -10.29 8.81 6.87
N ASN A 29 -9.13 9.44 6.89
CA ASN A 29 -7.91 8.88 7.49
C ASN A 29 -8.08 8.54 8.98
N SER A 30 -8.96 9.25 9.71
CA SER A 30 -9.25 8.93 11.11
C SER A 30 -10.00 7.60 11.23
N ALA A 31 -10.95 7.31 10.34
CA ALA A 31 -11.65 6.03 10.29
C ALA A 31 -10.70 4.88 9.93
N TRP A 32 -9.80 5.05 8.96
CA TRP A 32 -8.75 4.05 8.66
C TRP A 32 -7.82 3.78 9.85
N ASN A 33 -7.38 4.83 10.55
CA ASN A 33 -6.54 4.68 11.75
C ASN A 33 -7.31 4.00 12.89
N GLN A 34 -8.59 4.33 13.05
CA GLN A 34 -9.44 3.69 14.05
C GLN A 34 -9.69 2.22 13.72
N ARG A 35 -9.96 1.89 12.46
CA ARG A 35 -10.08 0.52 11.98
C ARG A 35 -8.82 -0.29 12.31
N TYR A 36 -7.64 0.28 12.06
CA TYR A 36 -6.37 -0.39 12.36
C TYR A 36 -6.20 -0.63 13.85
N PHE A 37 -6.54 0.37 14.66
CA PHE A 37 -6.54 0.25 16.12
C PHE A 37 -7.48 -0.86 16.58
N VAL A 38 -8.71 -0.92 16.07
CA VAL A 38 -9.71 -1.93 16.44
C VAL A 38 -9.23 -3.33 16.06
N VAL A 39 -8.81 -3.52 14.81
CA VAL A 39 -8.30 -4.81 14.32
C VAL A 39 -7.11 -5.30 15.14
N THR A 40 -6.21 -4.41 15.57
CA THR A 40 -4.98 -4.79 16.28
C THR A 40 -5.10 -4.84 17.79
N ARG A 41 -6.08 -4.15 18.39
CA ARG A 41 -6.20 -3.98 19.85
C ARG A 41 -7.47 -4.56 20.45
N SER A 42 -8.51 -4.81 19.65
CA SER A 42 -9.74 -5.41 20.16
C SER A 42 -9.45 -6.82 20.67
N PRO A 43 -9.83 -7.14 21.93
CA PRO A 43 -9.71 -8.50 22.44
C PRO A 43 -10.69 -9.47 21.76
N LEU A 44 -11.68 -8.96 21.03
CA LEU A 44 -12.74 -9.76 20.39
C LEU A 44 -12.36 -10.27 18.99
N LEU A 45 -11.35 -9.67 18.35
CA LEU A 45 -11.05 -9.92 16.94
C LEU A 45 -9.85 -10.85 16.70
N GLY A 46 -9.14 -11.26 17.75
CA GLY A 46 -7.98 -12.16 17.63
C GLY A 46 -6.74 -11.53 16.97
N GLY A 47 -6.75 -10.22 16.72
CA GLY A 47 -5.61 -9.50 16.16
C GLY A 47 -5.35 -9.79 14.68
N LEU A 48 -4.16 -9.40 14.19
CA LEU A 48 -3.81 -9.55 12.78
C LEU A 48 -3.73 -11.01 12.33
N ASP A 49 -3.42 -11.95 13.22
CA ASP A 49 -3.29 -13.35 12.82
C ASP A 49 -4.62 -13.94 12.34
N VAL A 50 -5.75 -13.45 12.88
CA VAL A 50 -7.10 -13.83 12.45
C VAL A 50 -7.63 -12.90 11.36
N MET A 51 -7.41 -11.59 11.51
CA MET A 51 -8.09 -10.59 10.69
C MET A 51 -7.38 -10.26 9.36
N ARG A 52 -6.09 -10.61 9.21
CA ARG A 52 -5.28 -10.14 8.07
C ARG A 52 -5.91 -10.47 6.73
N ASP A 53 -6.43 -11.68 6.54
CA ASP A 53 -6.97 -12.09 5.25
C ASP A 53 -8.19 -11.24 4.81
N SER A 54 -9.17 -11.08 5.70
CA SER A 54 -10.36 -10.27 5.44
C SER A 54 -10.03 -8.79 5.28
N GLU A 55 -9.09 -8.27 6.08
CA GLU A 55 -8.68 -6.87 6.03
C GLU A 55 -7.86 -6.55 4.77
N VAL A 56 -7.04 -7.49 4.29
CA VAL A 56 -6.36 -7.35 2.99
C VAL A 56 -7.39 -7.29 1.86
N ALA A 57 -8.38 -8.19 1.85
CA ALA A 57 -9.44 -8.18 0.85
C ALA A 57 -10.25 -6.88 0.86
N TYR A 58 -10.63 -6.41 2.04
CA TYR A 58 -11.32 -5.12 2.24
C TYR A 58 -10.49 -3.95 1.69
N THR A 59 -9.20 -3.92 2.06
CA THR A 59 -8.30 -2.83 1.67
C THR A 59 -8.04 -2.81 0.18
N ILE A 60 -7.89 -3.97 -0.46
CA ILE A 60 -7.74 -4.05 -1.93
C ILE A 60 -8.97 -3.51 -2.64
N LYS A 61 -10.18 -3.83 -2.17
CA LYS A 61 -11.42 -3.25 -2.72
C LYS A 61 -11.41 -1.71 -2.62
N ALA A 62 -10.96 -1.16 -1.49
CA ALA A 62 -10.85 0.29 -1.29
C ALA A 62 -9.79 0.93 -2.21
N ILE A 63 -8.63 0.28 -2.38
CA ILE A 63 -7.57 0.72 -3.30
C ILE A 63 -8.10 0.78 -4.74
N LEU A 64 -8.74 -0.29 -5.21
CA LEU A 64 -9.26 -0.34 -6.58
C LEU A 64 -10.38 0.69 -6.82
N ALA A 65 -11.16 1.03 -5.79
CA ALA A 65 -12.18 2.05 -5.89
C ALA A 65 -11.62 3.48 -5.94
N LYS A 66 -10.54 3.74 -5.20
CA LYS A 66 -9.88 5.06 -5.05
C LYS A 66 -8.36 4.91 -4.96
N PRO A 67 -7.65 4.63 -6.07
CA PRO A 67 -6.21 4.42 -6.07
C PRO A 67 -5.41 5.64 -5.60
N GLU A 68 -5.96 6.84 -5.79
CA GLU A 68 -5.42 8.14 -5.36
C GLU A 68 -5.42 8.33 -3.84
N ASN A 69 -6.19 7.52 -3.10
CA ASN A 69 -6.30 7.64 -1.65
C ASN A 69 -5.14 6.92 -0.95
N GLU A 70 -4.24 7.67 -0.32
CA GLU A 70 -3.09 7.12 0.39
C GLU A 70 -3.46 6.23 1.60
N SER A 71 -4.60 6.50 2.25
CA SER A 71 -4.98 5.83 3.51
C SER A 71 -5.09 4.29 3.39
N PRO A 72 -5.83 3.70 2.43
CA PRO A 72 -5.85 2.25 2.27
C PRO A 72 -4.48 1.65 1.93
N TRP A 73 -3.63 2.32 1.15
CA TRP A 73 -2.26 1.84 0.89
C TRP A 73 -1.42 1.79 2.18
N ARG A 74 -1.53 2.81 3.03
CA ARG A 74 -0.86 2.84 4.34
C ARG A 74 -1.42 1.78 5.28
N TYR A 75 -2.73 1.57 5.26
CA TYR A 75 -3.41 0.53 6.02
C TYR A 75 -2.90 -0.86 5.61
N LEU A 76 -2.83 -1.14 4.30
CA LEU A 76 -2.31 -2.40 3.76
C LEU A 76 -0.90 -2.68 4.28
N ARG A 77 0.03 -1.71 4.21
CA ARG A 77 1.37 -1.87 4.81
C ARG A 77 1.32 -2.17 6.31
N GLY A 78 0.41 -1.51 7.02
CA GLY A 78 0.20 -1.70 8.46
C GLY A 78 -0.17 -3.14 8.82
N LEU A 79 -0.98 -3.82 8.01
CA LEU A 79 -1.39 -5.21 8.23
C LEU A 79 -0.21 -6.21 8.25
N TYR A 80 0.94 -5.80 7.71
CA TYR A 80 2.19 -6.56 7.62
C TYR A 80 3.35 -5.94 8.42
N LYS A 81 3.09 -4.97 9.30
CA LYS A 81 4.14 -4.17 9.95
C LYS A 81 5.25 -4.99 10.63
N ASN A 82 4.94 -6.19 11.13
CA ASN A 82 5.89 -7.07 11.82
C ASN A 82 6.41 -8.22 10.95
N ASP A 83 5.94 -8.33 9.70
CA ASP A 83 6.29 -9.41 8.78
C ASP A 83 6.24 -8.91 7.33
N VAL A 84 7.28 -8.19 6.95
CA VAL A 84 7.42 -7.64 5.59
C VAL A 84 7.60 -8.76 4.56
N ASN A 85 8.14 -9.92 4.94
CA ASN A 85 8.24 -11.06 4.04
C ASN A 85 6.86 -11.57 3.64
N SER A 86 5.88 -11.58 4.55
CA SER A 86 4.49 -11.91 4.20
C SER A 86 3.87 -10.90 3.25
N LEU A 87 4.18 -9.60 3.36
CA LEU A 87 3.72 -8.59 2.38
C LEU A 87 4.29 -8.88 0.98
N VAL A 88 5.60 -9.16 0.91
CA VAL A 88 6.31 -9.42 -0.34
C VAL A 88 5.83 -10.68 -1.05
N ASN A 89 5.41 -11.68 -0.27
CA ASN A 89 4.97 -12.98 -0.80
C ASN A 89 3.45 -13.09 -0.95
N ASP A 90 2.66 -12.08 -0.53
CA ASP A 90 1.22 -12.08 -0.83
C ASP A 90 0.99 -11.65 -2.28
N PRO A 91 0.56 -12.57 -3.18
CA PRO A 91 0.37 -12.26 -4.59
C PRO A 91 -0.68 -11.19 -4.83
N ARG A 92 -1.61 -10.98 -3.89
CA ARG A 92 -2.65 -9.96 -4.01
C ARG A 92 -2.08 -8.54 -3.97
N VAL A 93 -0.96 -8.34 -3.27
CA VAL A 93 -0.28 -7.02 -3.19
C VAL A 93 0.33 -6.67 -4.55
N ALA A 94 1.02 -7.61 -5.19
CA ALA A 94 1.55 -7.40 -6.54
C ALA A 94 0.42 -7.25 -7.58
N SER A 95 -0.66 -8.02 -7.44
CA SER A 95 -1.83 -7.94 -8.32
C SER A 95 -2.51 -6.57 -8.25
N VAL A 96 -2.77 -6.04 -7.06
CA VAL A 96 -3.43 -4.73 -6.94
C VAL A 96 -2.53 -3.60 -7.46
N CYS A 97 -1.21 -3.71 -7.30
CA CYS A 97 -0.26 -2.80 -7.95
C CYS A 97 -0.38 -2.86 -9.48
N LEU A 98 -0.41 -4.06 -10.06
CA LEU A 98 -0.57 -4.26 -11.50
C LEU A 98 -1.89 -3.65 -12.00
N ASP A 99 -3.02 -3.96 -11.34
CA ASP A 99 -4.35 -3.48 -11.73
C ASP A 99 -4.42 -1.95 -11.77
N VAL A 100 -3.87 -1.28 -10.76
CA VAL A 100 -3.81 0.19 -10.70
C VAL A 100 -2.88 0.76 -11.78
N LEU A 101 -1.73 0.11 -12.02
CA LEU A 101 -0.77 0.57 -13.04
C LEU A 101 -1.32 0.42 -14.47
N LEU A 102 -2.16 -0.58 -14.73
CA LEU A 102 -2.79 -0.78 -16.05
C LEU A 102 -3.76 0.35 -16.41
N ASP A 103 -4.41 0.98 -15.43
CA ASP A 103 -5.27 2.17 -15.67
C ASP A 103 -4.44 3.46 -15.88
N LYS A 104 -3.15 3.45 -15.50
CA LYS A 104 -2.17 4.55 -15.67
C LYS A 104 -2.54 5.87 -15.00
N ARG A 105 -3.59 5.91 -14.18
CA ARG A 105 -4.00 7.06 -13.38
C ARG A 105 -3.66 6.82 -11.93
N ASP A 106 -3.35 7.89 -11.21
CA ASP A 106 -3.16 7.88 -9.76
C ASP A 106 -2.21 6.79 -9.23
N CYS A 107 -1.17 6.50 -10.04
CA CYS A 107 -0.29 5.37 -9.85
C CYS A 107 0.83 5.60 -8.82
N VAL A 108 0.93 6.79 -8.22
CA VAL A 108 2.02 7.15 -7.29
C VAL A 108 2.12 6.16 -6.14
N HIS A 109 1.00 5.78 -5.55
CA HIS A 109 0.98 4.85 -4.42
C HIS A 109 1.27 3.41 -4.83
N ALA A 110 0.80 2.98 -6.00
CA ALA A 110 1.12 1.68 -6.57
C ALA A 110 2.61 1.56 -6.89
N LEU A 111 3.21 2.56 -7.55
CA LEU A 111 4.65 2.63 -7.83
C LEU A 111 5.48 2.61 -6.54
N ASN A 112 5.05 3.36 -5.52
CA ASN A 112 5.71 3.37 -4.21
C ASN A 112 5.63 1.99 -3.53
N MET A 113 4.48 1.30 -3.60
CA MET A 113 4.35 -0.07 -3.11
C MET A 113 5.26 -1.04 -3.88
N VAL A 114 5.34 -0.94 -5.22
CA VAL A 114 6.29 -1.73 -6.02
C VAL A 114 7.72 -1.49 -5.56
N LEU A 115 8.09 -0.24 -5.29
CA LEU A 115 9.42 0.09 -4.78
C LEU A 115 9.71 -0.52 -3.41
N ASP A 116 8.71 -0.56 -2.52
CA ASP A 116 8.80 -1.23 -1.23
C ASP A 116 9.03 -2.74 -1.44
N LEU A 117 8.26 -3.40 -2.31
CA LEU A 117 8.43 -4.81 -2.66
C LEU A 117 9.86 -5.11 -3.18
N LEU A 118 10.36 -4.28 -4.09
CA LEU A 118 11.71 -4.42 -4.66
C LEU A 118 12.81 -4.24 -3.60
N SER A 119 12.61 -3.32 -2.66
CA SER A 119 13.55 -3.11 -1.55
C SER A 119 13.69 -4.33 -0.64
N HIS A 120 12.75 -5.27 -0.73
CA HIS A 120 12.74 -6.54 0.00
C HIS A 120 12.92 -7.76 -0.93
N HIS A 121 13.63 -7.57 -2.04
CA HIS A 121 14.03 -8.62 -2.99
C HIS A 121 12.87 -9.36 -3.68
N HIS A 122 11.69 -8.74 -3.76
CA HIS A 122 10.61 -9.26 -4.60
C HIS A 122 11.07 -9.32 -6.07
N GLN A 123 10.76 -10.42 -6.75
CA GLN A 123 10.97 -10.54 -8.18
C GLN A 123 9.65 -10.25 -8.92
N PRO A 124 9.47 -9.04 -9.47
CA PRO A 124 8.24 -8.68 -10.16
C PRO A 124 8.06 -9.50 -11.45
N SER A 125 6.82 -9.83 -11.76
CA SER A 125 6.45 -10.48 -13.02
C SER A 125 6.73 -9.58 -14.23
N ASN A 126 6.73 -10.15 -15.43
CA ASN A 126 6.95 -9.37 -16.65
C ASN A 126 5.80 -8.39 -16.91
N GLU A 127 4.57 -8.79 -16.59
CA GLU A 127 3.37 -7.96 -16.70
C GLU A 127 3.48 -6.72 -15.82
N LEU A 128 3.96 -6.87 -14.58
CA LEU A 128 4.16 -5.74 -13.67
C LEU A 128 5.29 -4.82 -14.16
N LYS A 129 6.38 -5.38 -14.68
CA LYS A 129 7.46 -4.59 -15.29
C LYS A 129 6.95 -3.79 -16.49
N ASP A 130 6.18 -4.42 -17.38
CA ASP A 130 5.62 -3.79 -18.56
C ASP A 130 4.59 -2.71 -18.19
N ALA A 131 3.76 -2.95 -17.17
CA ALA A 131 2.82 -1.95 -16.67
C ALA A 131 3.54 -0.71 -16.10
N VAL A 132 4.60 -0.91 -15.30
CA VAL A 132 5.45 0.20 -14.82
C VAL A 132 6.07 0.96 -15.99
N ASP A 133 6.70 0.25 -16.93
CA ASP A 133 7.35 0.89 -18.08
C ASP A 133 6.34 1.66 -18.94
N ALA A 134 5.09 1.19 -19.03
CA ALA A 134 4.02 1.84 -19.78
C ALA A 134 3.47 3.13 -19.13
N VAL A 135 3.86 3.44 -17.89
CA VAL A 135 3.61 4.74 -17.23
C VAL A 135 4.61 5.81 -17.71
N SER A 136 5.83 5.40 -18.07
CA SER A 136 6.86 6.31 -18.58
C SER A 136 6.64 6.61 -20.07
N PRO A 137 6.67 7.88 -20.49
CA PRO A 137 6.71 8.22 -21.92
C PRO A 137 8.11 8.01 -22.52
N ASP A 138 9.16 7.99 -21.70
CA ASP A 138 10.55 7.90 -22.16
C ASP A 138 11.01 6.45 -22.38
N PRO A 139 11.84 6.20 -23.41
CA PRO A 139 12.38 4.88 -23.71
C PRO A 139 13.22 4.33 -22.55
N LYS A 140 13.12 3.02 -22.33
CA LYS A 140 13.79 2.27 -21.26
C LYS A 140 15.31 2.57 -21.26
N PRO A 141 15.88 3.16 -20.21
CA PRO A 141 17.33 3.29 -20.10
C PRO A 141 17.94 1.90 -19.88
N SER A 142 18.77 1.46 -20.84
CA SER A 142 19.31 0.09 -20.96
C SER A 142 20.12 -0.40 -19.74
N ASP A 143 20.68 0.52 -18.96
CA ASP A 143 21.69 0.20 -17.93
C ASP A 143 21.22 0.41 -16.48
N SER A 144 19.96 0.80 -16.25
CA SER A 144 19.43 1.02 -14.90
C SER A 144 18.63 -0.18 -14.38
N ASN A 145 18.87 -0.60 -13.13
CA ASN A 145 18.08 -1.65 -12.48
C ASN A 145 16.60 -1.23 -12.37
N PHE A 146 15.71 -2.21 -12.18
CA PHE A 146 14.27 -1.93 -12.23
C PHE A 146 13.78 -0.96 -11.14
N ALA A 147 14.36 -1.02 -9.93
CA ALA A 147 13.99 -0.13 -8.84
C ALA A 147 14.37 1.34 -9.14
N GLU A 148 15.52 1.56 -9.77
CA GLU A 148 15.93 2.87 -10.26
C GLU A 148 14.99 3.43 -11.33
N ARG A 149 14.46 2.57 -12.20
CA ARG A 149 13.45 2.96 -13.20
C ARG A 149 12.16 3.41 -12.52
N VAL A 150 11.68 2.65 -11.54
CA VAL A 150 10.50 3.03 -10.74
C VAL A 150 10.71 4.39 -10.07
N CYS A 151 11.88 4.64 -9.45
CA CYS A 151 12.20 5.95 -8.87
C CYS A 151 12.25 7.09 -9.89
N SER A 152 12.75 6.84 -11.11
CA SER A 152 12.72 7.83 -12.19
C SER A 152 11.29 8.17 -12.60
N ILE A 153 10.41 7.17 -12.72
CA ILE A 153 8.99 7.38 -13.03
C ILE A 153 8.31 8.17 -11.91
N LEU A 154 8.56 7.82 -10.65
CA LEU A 154 8.04 8.54 -9.48
C LEU A 154 8.46 10.02 -9.46
N GLN A 155 9.65 10.37 -9.93
CA GLN A 155 10.06 11.78 -10.07
C GLN A 155 9.20 12.54 -11.09
N LEU A 156 8.70 11.86 -12.13
CA LEU A 156 7.85 12.46 -13.17
C LEU A 156 6.41 12.60 -12.70
N VAL A 157 5.86 11.54 -12.07
CA VAL A 157 4.44 11.50 -11.68
C VAL A 157 4.14 12.14 -10.31
N ASP A 158 5.15 12.32 -9.47
CA ASP A 158 5.07 13.01 -8.17
C ASP A 158 6.15 14.10 -8.07
N PRO A 159 6.00 15.22 -8.82
CA PRO A 159 7.02 16.26 -8.90
C PRO A 159 7.24 16.99 -7.57
N ILE A 160 6.23 17.02 -6.70
CA ILE A 160 6.33 17.62 -5.36
C ILE A 160 7.38 16.88 -4.52
N ARG A 161 7.45 15.55 -4.64
CA ARG A 161 8.43 14.71 -3.94
C ARG A 161 9.60 14.27 -4.82
N ALA A 162 9.85 14.92 -5.96
CA ALA A 162 10.93 14.54 -6.87
C ALA A 162 12.31 14.45 -6.20
N SER A 163 12.64 15.38 -5.29
CA SER A 163 13.90 15.33 -4.53
C SER A 163 13.99 14.12 -3.61
N TYR A 164 12.88 13.71 -3.00
CA TYR A 164 12.81 12.50 -2.19
C TYR A 164 13.02 11.25 -3.05
N TRP A 165 12.36 11.15 -4.21
CA TRP A 165 12.53 10.04 -5.13
C TRP A 165 13.94 9.94 -5.70
N ARG A 166 14.60 11.09 -5.95
CA ARG A 166 16.01 11.14 -6.35
C ARG A 166 16.94 10.62 -5.25
N TRP A 167 16.71 11.02 -4.00
CA TRP A 167 17.45 10.49 -2.86
C TRP A 167 17.21 8.97 -2.72
N ARG A 168 15.95 8.53 -2.81
CA ARG A 168 15.56 7.12 -2.68
C ARG A 168 16.26 6.26 -3.73
N LYS A 169 16.34 6.75 -4.99
CA LYS A 169 17.09 6.10 -6.07
C LYS A 169 18.54 5.77 -5.69
N THR A 170 19.23 6.69 -5.01
CA THR A 170 20.62 6.51 -4.58
C THR A 170 20.80 5.62 -3.35
N SER A 171 19.72 5.39 -2.60
CA SER A 171 19.74 4.64 -1.33
C SER A 171 19.24 3.20 -1.47
N ILE A 172 18.81 2.79 -2.65
CA ILE A 172 18.45 1.39 -2.93
C ILE A 172 19.77 0.61 -3.04
N PRO A 173 19.96 -0.45 -2.24
CA PRO A 173 21.14 -1.31 -2.37
C PRO A 173 21.24 -1.83 -3.80
N ALA A 174 22.45 -1.83 -4.37
CA ALA A 174 22.68 -2.50 -5.65
C ALA A 174 22.21 -3.94 -5.51
N GLN A 175 21.24 -4.33 -6.33
CA GLN A 175 20.85 -5.73 -6.46
C GLN A 175 21.89 -6.36 -7.39
N ASP A 176 22.95 -6.92 -6.80
CA ASP A 176 23.93 -7.77 -7.48
C ASP A 176 23.32 -9.12 -7.86
#